data_AF-M1DWJ9-F1
#
_entry.id   AF-M1DWJ9-F1
#
_cell.length_a   1.000
_cell.length_b   1.000
_cell.length_c   1.000
_cell.angle_alpha   90.00
_cell.angle_beta   90.00
_cell.angle_gamma   90.00
#
_symmetry.space_group_name_H-M   'P 1'
#
loop_
_entity.id
_entity.type
_entity.pdbx_description
1 polymer ?
#
loop_
_entity_poly.entity_id
_entity_poly.type
_entity_poly.pdbx_seq_one_letter_code
_entity_poly.pdbx_strand_id
1 'polypeptide(L)'
;MEKYKIKHSFNFRVKRSDSKRPVAVVDASHLSGSYRRTFVSASTLDGAVYEGAIRYIVCLERKTCSCGRFQHDEIPCAHSMAVLKKKKNIKDAHPYCSDYYKHDALTNTYALPIEPMPDKSDWIALESVLEEVVLPPRYKKMSGRPRKKRKKNPDEKITTNTNCCGQCGQEGHNRRTCTFFPKDA
;
A
#
# COMPACT_ATOMS: atom_id res chain seq x y z
N MET A 1 55.04 -11.00 -3.29
CA MET A 1 53.56 -11.06 -3.14
C MET A 1 53.25 -11.27 -1.67
N GLU A 2 52.93 -10.19 -0.97
CA GLU A 2 52.73 -10.17 0.48
C GLU A 2 51.38 -10.80 0.86
N LYS A 3 51.42 -11.77 1.77
CA LYS A 3 50.23 -12.43 2.33
C LYS A 3 49.79 -11.65 3.56
N TYR A 4 48.68 -10.92 3.49
CA TYR A 4 48.13 -10.21 4.65
C TYR A 4 47.38 -11.17 5.59
N LYS A 5 47.58 -11.01 6.91
CA LYS A 5 47.00 -11.84 7.99
C LYS A 5 45.92 -11.03 8.72
N ILE A 6 44.81 -11.68 9.06
CA ILE A 6 43.70 -11.08 9.84
C ILE A 6 44.22 -10.76 11.25
N LYS A 7 43.98 -9.53 11.75
CA LYS A 7 44.49 -9.02 13.04
C LYS A 7 44.00 -9.81 14.26
N HIS A 8 42.84 -10.48 14.18
CA HIS A 8 42.31 -11.36 15.21
C HIS A 8 41.86 -12.69 14.61
N SER A 9 42.27 -13.79 15.21
CA SER A 9 41.78 -15.13 14.88
C SER A 9 40.31 -15.27 15.29
N PHE A 10 39.39 -14.85 14.43
CA PHE A 10 37.97 -15.15 14.58
C PHE A 10 37.71 -16.58 14.09
N ASN A 11 37.51 -17.51 15.02
CA ASN A 11 37.03 -18.86 14.70
C ASN A 11 35.56 -18.78 14.33
N PHE A 12 35.24 -18.63 13.04
CA PHE A 12 33.87 -18.84 12.56
C PHE A 12 33.76 -20.23 11.95
N ARG A 13 32.82 -21.03 12.48
CA ARG A 13 32.52 -22.37 11.97
C ARG A 13 31.51 -22.24 10.84
N VAL A 14 31.98 -22.25 9.59
CA VAL A 14 31.09 -22.35 8.43
C VAL A 14 30.49 -23.76 8.41
N LYS A 15 29.20 -23.89 8.70
CA LYS A 15 28.46 -25.09 8.32
C LYS A 15 28.31 -25.06 6.80
N ARG A 16 29.06 -25.91 6.10
CA ARG A 16 28.96 -26.08 4.65
C ARG A 16 27.51 -26.43 4.29
N SER A 17 26.88 -25.58 3.50
CA SER A 17 25.70 -25.92 2.72
C SER A 17 26.18 -26.03 1.28
N ASP A 18 26.06 -27.22 0.68
CA ASP A 18 26.68 -27.60 -0.61
C ASP A 18 26.19 -26.79 -1.82
N SER A 19 25.31 -25.80 -1.63
CA SER A 19 24.74 -25.00 -2.72
C SER A 19 25.20 -23.54 -2.76
N LYS A 20 25.95 -23.02 -1.76
CA LYS A 20 26.33 -21.60 -1.72
C LYS A 20 27.73 -21.37 -1.17
N ARG A 21 28.55 -20.60 -1.90
CA ARG A 21 29.87 -20.14 -1.42
C ARG A 21 29.68 -19.28 -0.16
N PRO A 22 30.46 -19.50 0.91
CA PRO A 22 30.34 -18.69 2.13
C PRO A 22 30.86 -17.27 1.86
N VAL A 23 30.05 -16.27 2.19
CA VAL A 23 30.45 -14.86 2.18
C VAL A 23 30.67 -14.43 3.64
N ALA A 24 31.87 -13.96 3.96
CA ALA A 24 32.16 -13.36 5.26
C ALA A 24 32.07 -11.83 5.12
N VAL A 25 31.19 -11.21 5.92
CA VAL A 25 31.10 -9.76 6.04
C VAL A 25 31.94 -9.35 7.25
N VAL A 26 32.86 -8.40 7.06
CA VAL A 26 33.75 -7.89 8.12
C VAL A 26 33.55 -6.39 8.23
N ASP A 27 33.47 -5.87 9.45
CA ASP A 27 33.43 -4.42 9.71
C ASP A 27 34.76 -3.75 9.27
N ALA A 28 34.64 -2.54 8.71
CA ALA A 28 35.76 -1.74 8.23
C ALA A 28 36.74 -1.37 9.35
N SER A 29 36.28 -1.30 10.60
CA SER A 29 37.10 -1.08 11.80
C SER A 29 38.20 -2.13 12.00
N HIS A 30 38.06 -3.32 11.40
CA HIS A 30 39.04 -4.40 11.46
C HIS A 30 40.06 -4.42 10.31
N LEU A 31 39.96 -3.48 9.36
CA LEU A 31 40.89 -3.37 8.23
C LEU A 31 42.06 -2.46 8.60
N SER A 32 43.29 -2.93 8.42
CA SER A 32 44.51 -2.15 8.72
C SER A 32 44.95 -1.22 7.58
N GLY A 33 44.12 -1.02 6.56
CA GLY A 33 44.44 -0.20 5.39
C GLY A 33 43.29 -0.15 4.38
N SER A 34 43.47 0.64 3.31
CA SER A 34 42.48 0.81 2.24
C SER A 34 42.30 -0.47 1.44
N TYR A 35 41.14 -1.11 1.57
CA TYR A 35 40.76 -2.28 0.79
C TYR A 35 40.25 -1.84 -0.59
N ARG A 36 41.00 -2.18 -1.66
CA ARG A 36 40.69 -1.78 -3.06
C ARG A 36 39.84 -2.79 -3.84
N ARG A 37 39.17 -3.74 -3.17
CA ARG A 37 38.31 -4.74 -3.83
C ARG A 37 36.83 -4.43 -3.60
N THR A 38 35.99 -5.04 -4.42
CA THR A 38 34.53 -4.90 -4.36
C THR A 38 34.01 -5.42 -3.02
N PHE A 39 33.31 -4.57 -2.27
CA PHE A 39 32.50 -5.01 -1.14
C PHE A 39 31.28 -5.75 -1.70
N VAL A 40 31.08 -7.01 -1.31
CA VAL A 40 29.80 -7.70 -1.52
C VAL A 40 28.98 -7.44 -0.28
N SER A 41 28.07 -6.45 -0.33
CA SER A 41 27.08 -6.30 0.72
C SER A 41 26.09 -7.46 0.63
N ALA A 42 26.00 -8.27 1.68
CA ALA A 42 24.89 -9.18 1.84
C ALA A 42 23.67 -8.35 2.24
N SER A 43 22.89 -7.90 1.27
CA SER A 43 21.57 -7.38 1.56
C SER A 43 20.68 -8.57 1.94
N THR A 44 20.15 -8.58 3.17
CA THR A 44 19.20 -9.59 3.67
C THR A 44 17.83 -9.41 3.01
N LEU A 45 17.80 -9.46 1.68
CA LEU A 45 16.56 -9.46 0.92
C LEU A 45 15.98 -10.87 0.97
N ASP A 46 14.85 -11.02 1.66
CA ASP A 46 14.16 -12.30 1.79
C ASP A 46 13.46 -12.71 0.50
N GLY A 47 13.07 -11.74 -0.32
CA GLY A 47 12.49 -12.02 -1.62
C GLY A 47 12.11 -10.78 -2.42
N ALA A 48 11.78 -11.02 -3.68
CA ALA A 48 11.10 -10.06 -4.53
C ALA A 48 9.81 -10.66 -5.08
N VAL A 49 8.78 -9.83 -5.18
CA VAL A 49 7.46 -10.19 -5.71
C VAL A 49 7.13 -9.27 -6.87
N TYR A 50 6.61 -9.84 -7.95
CA TYR A 50 6.17 -9.08 -9.11
C TYR A 50 4.65 -8.95 -9.07
N GLU A 51 4.16 -7.74 -9.26
CA GLU A 51 2.75 -7.44 -9.47
C GLU A 51 2.64 -6.69 -10.79
N GLY A 52 2.20 -7.40 -11.84
CA GLY A 52 2.35 -6.94 -13.21
C GLY A 52 3.83 -6.72 -13.57
N ALA A 53 4.16 -5.51 -14.04
CA ALA A 53 5.52 -5.13 -14.42
C ALA A 53 6.35 -4.54 -13.25
N ILE A 54 5.74 -4.34 -12.08
CA ILE A 54 6.41 -3.70 -10.94
C ILE A 54 7.02 -4.77 -10.03
N ARG A 55 8.28 -4.56 -9.65
CA ARG A 55 9.00 -5.41 -8.70
C ARG A 55 8.98 -4.80 -7.31
N TYR A 56 8.48 -5.56 -6.35
CA TYR A 56 8.50 -5.23 -4.93
C TYR A 56 9.58 -6.03 -4.19
N ILE A 57 10.34 -5.34 -3.35
CA ILE A 57 11.43 -5.92 -2.55
C ILE A 57 10.97 -6.04 -1.11
N VAL A 58 11.14 -7.21 -0.51
CA VAL A 58 10.70 -7.51 0.86
C VAL A 58 11.90 -7.93 1.71
N CYS A 59 11.99 -7.35 2.91
CA CYS A 59 12.88 -7.78 3.99
C CYS A 59 12.03 -8.08 5.22
N LEU A 60 11.87 -9.36 5.54
CA LEU A 60 11.07 -9.84 6.66
C LEU A 60 11.75 -9.57 8.00
N GLU A 61 13.09 -9.66 8.06
CA GLU A 61 13.88 -9.34 9.26
C GLU A 61 13.64 -7.89 9.72
N ARG A 62 13.68 -6.95 8.76
CA ARG A 62 13.44 -5.53 9.02
C ARG A 62 11.96 -5.14 8.96
N LYS A 63 11.06 -6.08 8.70
CA LYS A 63 9.62 -5.85 8.46
C LYS A 63 9.35 -4.73 7.43
N THR A 64 10.09 -4.73 6.32
CA THR A 64 9.95 -3.72 5.25
C THR A 64 9.53 -4.30 3.91
N CYS A 65 8.74 -3.53 3.17
CA CYS A 65 8.43 -3.77 1.77
C CYS A 65 8.58 -2.47 0.96
N SER A 66 9.05 -2.54 -0.28
CA SER A 66 9.13 -1.35 -1.15
C SER A 66 7.76 -0.77 -1.51
N CYS A 67 6.64 -1.45 -1.22
CA CYS A 67 5.30 -0.86 -1.31
C CYS A 67 4.95 0.07 -0.13
N GLY A 68 5.78 0.11 0.92
CA GLY A 68 5.61 0.96 2.10
C GLY A 68 4.56 0.47 3.11
N ARG A 69 3.62 -0.39 2.69
CA ARG A 69 2.53 -0.87 3.55
C ARG A 69 3.00 -1.64 4.78
N PHE A 70 4.05 -2.46 4.65
CA PHE A 70 4.54 -3.25 5.78
C PHE A 70 5.10 -2.35 6.90
N GLN A 71 5.71 -1.23 6.53
CA GLN A 71 6.24 -0.25 7.48
C GLN A 71 5.14 0.59 8.10
N HIS A 72 4.15 0.99 7.30
CA HIS A 72 3.07 1.87 7.73
C HIS A 72 2.05 1.15 8.62
N ASP A 73 1.62 -0.04 8.18
CA ASP A 73 0.56 -0.79 8.86
C ASP A 73 1.15 -1.75 9.92
N GLU A 74 2.48 -1.88 9.98
CA GLU A 74 3.23 -2.81 10.85
C GLU A 74 2.73 -4.28 10.81
N ILE A 75 2.03 -4.64 9.74
CA ILE A 75 1.49 -5.96 9.43
C ILE A 75 2.02 -6.37 8.05
N PRO A 76 2.35 -7.65 7.82
CA PRO A 76 2.78 -8.12 6.51
C PRO A 76 1.79 -7.75 5.40
N CYS A 77 2.25 -6.92 4.45
CA CYS A 77 1.47 -6.60 3.25
C CYS A 77 1.34 -7.80 2.31
N ALA A 78 0.52 -7.69 1.26
CA ALA A 78 0.30 -8.78 0.29
C ALA A 78 1.60 -9.33 -0.31
N HIS A 79 2.58 -8.46 -0.62
CA HIS A 79 3.89 -8.90 -1.12
C HIS A 79 4.69 -9.64 -0.06
N SER A 80 4.69 -9.14 1.18
CA SER A 80 5.41 -9.79 2.29
C SER A 80 4.80 -11.15 2.61
N MET A 81 3.47 -11.24 2.59
CA MET A 81 2.74 -12.50 2.72
C MET A 81 3.07 -13.48 1.60
N ALA A 82 3.24 -13.01 0.36
CA ALA A 82 3.66 -13.86 -0.74
C ALA A 82 5.09 -14.40 -0.54
N VAL A 83 6.02 -13.61 0.01
CA VAL A 83 7.37 -14.08 0.36
C VAL A 83 7.32 -15.09 1.52
N LEU A 84 6.53 -14.80 2.56
CA LEU A 84 6.33 -15.71 3.69
C LEU A 84 5.80 -17.07 3.24
N LYS A 85 4.76 -17.10 2.40
CA LYS A 85 4.18 -18.34 1.85
C LYS A 85 5.16 -19.15 1.00
N LYS A 86 6.12 -18.51 0.33
CA LYS A 86 7.15 -19.20 -0.47
C LYS A 86 8.21 -19.89 0.40
N LYS A 87 8.40 -19.44 1.65
CA LYS A 87 9.38 -20.03 2.57
C LYS A 87 8.78 -21.27 3.25
N LYS A 88 9.25 -22.46 2.86
CA LYS A 88 8.77 -23.76 3.38
C LYS A 88 8.83 -23.92 4.91
N ASN A 89 9.71 -23.19 5.58
CA ASN A 89 9.92 -23.30 7.02
C ASN A 89 9.01 -22.39 7.85
N ILE A 90 8.25 -21.49 7.20
CA ILE A 90 7.38 -20.53 7.88
C ILE A 90 5.94 -20.97 7.66
N LYS A 91 5.30 -21.44 8.74
CA LYS A 91 3.87 -21.80 8.74
C LYS A 91 3.00 -20.67 9.27
N ASP A 92 3.57 -19.81 10.11
CA ASP A 92 2.87 -18.75 10.81
C ASP A 92 3.42 -17.36 10.43
N ALA A 93 2.51 -16.44 10.13
CA ALA A 93 2.81 -15.04 9.81
C ALA A 93 2.73 -14.11 11.04
N HIS A 94 2.09 -14.52 12.14
CA HIS A 94 1.91 -13.70 13.34
C HIS A 94 3.22 -13.10 13.91
N PRO A 95 4.38 -13.82 13.92
CA PRO A 95 5.65 -13.25 14.41
C PRO A 95 6.12 -12.02 13.63
N TYR A 96 5.63 -11.84 12.40
CA TYR A 96 5.98 -10.72 11.54
C TYR A 96 5.08 -9.50 11.72
N CYS A 97 3.94 -9.64 12.41
CA CYS A 97 3.12 -8.50 12.84
C CYS A 97 3.79 -7.75 14.00
N SER A 98 3.42 -6.49 14.19
CA SER A 98 3.77 -5.72 15.39
C SER A 98 3.06 -6.23 16.62
N ASP A 99 3.67 -5.97 17.78
CA ASP A 99 3.11 -6.34 19.08
C ASP A 99 1.79 -5.61 19.36
N TYR A 100 1.55 -4.46 18.72
CA TYR A 100 0.30 -3.71 18.79
C TYR A 100 -0.94 -4.54 18.41
N TYR A 101 -0.75 -5.53 17.53
CA TYR A 101 -1.83 -6.39 17.05
C TYR A 101 -1.95 -7.71 17.82
N LYS A 102 -1.19 -7.89 18.90
CA LYS A 102 -1.27 -9.09 19.73
C LYS A 102 -2.36 -8.94 20.78
N HIS A 103 -2.87 -10.09 21.22
CA HIS A 103 -3.88 -10.16 22.28
C HIS A 103 -3.44 -9.39 23.54
N ASP A 104 -2.17 -9.50 23.94
CA ASP A 104 -1.66 -8.81 25.12
C ASP A 104 -1.78 -7.29 25.03
N ALA A 105 -1.53 -6.70 23.86
CA ALA A 105 -1.70 -5.26 23.63
C ALA A 105 -3.18 -4.86 23.72
N LEU A 106 -4.08 -5.69 23.20
CA LEU A 106 -5.52 -5.49 23.33
C LEU A 106 -5.95 -5.55 24.80
N THR A 107 -5.57 -6.59 25.53
CA THR A 107 -5.89 -6.74 26.97
C THR A 107 -5.36 -5.56 27.78
N ASN A 108 -4.12 -5.13 27.52
CA ASN A 108 -3.52 -3.98 28.21
C ASN A 108 -4.24 -2.67 27.91
N THR A 109 -4.73 -2.48 26.69
CA THR A 109 -5.48 -1.28 26.29
C THR A 109 -6.79 -1.14 27.08
N TYR A 110 -7.45 -2.27 27.37
CA TYR A 110 -8.70 -2.34 28.14
C TYR A 110 -8.50 -2.80 29.59
N ALA A 111 -7.26 -2.78 30.10
CA ALA A 111 -6.98 -3.19 31.48
C ALA A 111 -7.58 -2.21 32.50
N LEU A 112 -7.75 -0.96 32.11
CA LEU A 112 -8.42 0.05 32.91
C LEU A 112 -9.92 0.07 32.59
N PRO A 113 -10.79 0.20 33.61
CA PRO A 113 -12.22 0.33 33.38
C PRO A 113 -12.48 1.60 32.57
N ILE A 114 -13.27 1.46 31.49
CA ILE A 114 -13.80 2.61 30.77
C ILE A 114 -14.98 3.12 31.57
N GLU A 115 -14.80 4.27 32.22
CA GLU A 115 -15.91 4.93 32.90
C GLU A 115 -16.93 5.41 31.85
N PRO A 116 -18.22 5.07 32.02
CA PRO A 116 -19.24 5.58 31.12
C PRO A 116 -19.28 7.10 31.20
N MET A 117 -19.56 7.75 30.07
CA MET A 117 -19.79 9.19 30.08
C MET A 117 -20.97 9.48 31.02
N PRO A 118 -20.81 10.37 32.03
CA PRO A 118 -21.90 10.73 32.93
C PRO A 118 -23.02 11.43 32.16
N ASP A 119 -24.24 11.43 32.73
CA ASP A 119 -25.34 12.18 32.13
C ASP A 119 -25.00 13.67 32.05
N LYS A 120 -25.59 14.37 31.08
CA LYS A 120 -25.37 15.80 30.91
C LYS A 120 -25.74 16.60 32.17
N SER A 121 -26.69 16.12 32.98
CA SER A 121 -27.04 16.72 34.27
C SER A 121 -25.89 16.75 35.27
N ASP A 122 -24.97 15.78 35.17
CA ASP A 122 -23.92 15.54 36.16
C ASP A 122 -22.60 16.19 35.76
N TRP A 123 -22.57 16.90 34.62
CA TRP A 123 -21.37 17.55 34.12
C TRP A 123 -21.07 18.81 34.94
N ILE A 124 -19.96 18.78 35.66
CA ILE A 124 -19.42 19.97 36.32
C ILE A 124 -18.62 20.76 35.26
N ALA A 125 -19.31 21.65 34.54
CA ALA A 125 -18.67 22.58 33.62
C ALA A 125 -18.33 23.90 34.32
N LEU A 126 -17.13 24.43 34.07
CA LEU A 126 -16.78 25.80 34.48
C LEU A 126 -17.67 26.81 33.72
N GLU A 127 -18.03 27.92 34.36
CA GLU A 127 -18.84 28.99 33.74
C GLU A 127 -18.23 29.45 32.40
N SER A 128 -16.91 29.54 32.32
CA SER A 128 -16.18 29.91 31.10
C SER A 128 -16.36 28.95 29.93
N VAL A 129 -16.66 27.67 30.19
CA VAL A 129 -16.92 26.65 29.16
C VAL A 129 -18.37 26.72 28.69
N LEU A 130 -19.30 27.05 29.60
CA LEU A 130 -20.72 27.24 29.27
C LEU A 130 -20.94 28.51 28.42
N GLU A 131 -20.14 29.54 28.65
CA GLU A 131 -20.14 30.79 27.87
C GLU A 131 -19.45 30.65 26.51
N GLU A 132 -18.65 29.59 26.28
CA GLU A 132 -17.93 29.39 25.03
C GLU A 132 -18.86 28.93 23.90
N VAL A 133 -19.08 29.80 22.92
CA VAL A 133 -19.83 29.47 21.70
C VAL A 133 -18.90 28.81 20.68
N VAL A 134 -18.90 27.48 20.63
CA VAL A 134 -18.17 26.71 19.61
C VAL A 134 -18.90 26.81 18.26
N LEU A 135 -18.40 27.64 17.36
CA LEU A 135 -18.90 27.72 15.99
C LEU A 135 -18.38 26.54 15.15
N PRO A 136 -19.18 26.03 14.19
CA PRO A 136 -18.71 25.00 13.29
C PRO A 136 -17.48 25.49 12.49
N PRO A 137 -16.56 24.58 12.11
CA PRO A 137 -15.45 24.93 11.24
C PRO A 137 -15.95 25.64 9.99
N ARG A 138 -15.25 26.69 9.55
CA ARG A 138 -15.59 27.41 8.32
C ARG A 138 -15.41 26.47 7.12
N TYR A 139 -16.48 25.79 6.74
CA TYR A 139 -16.49 24.92 5.59
C TYR A 139 -16.56 25.74 4.30
N LYS A 140 -15.47 25.73 3.52
CA LYS A 140 -15.46 26.26 2.16
C LYS A 140 -15.60 25.11 1.19
N LYS A 141 -16.75 25.00 0.52
CA LYS A 141 -16.89 24.09 -0.62
C LYS A 141 -15.90 24.52 -1.71
N MET A 142 -14.88 23.71 -1.96
CA MET A 142 -13.96 23.98 -3.07
C MET A 142 -14.75 24.01 -4.38
N SER A 143 -14.36 24.88 -5.31
CA SER A 143 -14.87 24.84 -6.68
C SER A 143 -14.53 23.47 -7.26
N GLY A 144 -15.54 22.61 -7.37
CA GLY A 144 -15.39 21.35 -8.07
C GLY A 144 -15.00 21.59 -9.53
N ARG A 145 -14.53 20.54 -10.20
CA ARG A 145 -14.25 20.59 -11.64
C ARG A 145 -15.47 21.17 -12.40
N PRO A 146 -15.29 22.18 -13.27
CA PRO A 146 -16.37 22.69 -14.10
C PRO A 146 -17.06 21.55 -14.86
N ARG A 147 -18.39 21.54 -14.86
CA ARG A 147 -19.15 20.54 -15.62
C ARG A 147 -18.84 20.71 -17.11
N LYS A 148 -18.49 19.62 -17.79
CA LYS A 148 -18.30 19.63 -19.26
C LYS A 148 -19.58 19.97 -20.03
N LYS A 149 -20.76 19.67 -19.47
CA LYS A 149 -22.06 19.94 -20.09
C LYS A 149 -22.87 20.92 -19.24
N ARG A 150 -23.56 21.85 -19.90
CA ARG A 150 -24.55 22.75 -19.29
C ARG A 150 -25.68 21.93 -18.63
N LYS A 151 -26.27 22.43 -17.54
CA LYS A 151 -27.54 21.90 -17.01
C LYS A 151 -28.67 22.29 -17.96
N LYS A 152 -29.39 21.30 -18.49
CA LYS A 152 -30.60 21.53 -19.29
C LYS A 152 -31.79 21.85 -18.38
N ASN A 153 -32.68 22.74 -18.80
CA ASN A 153 -33.93 23.01 -18.10
C ASN A 153 -34.89 21.80 -18.22
N PRO A 154 -35.89 21.66 -17.32
CA PRO A 154 -36.85 20.55 -17.35
C PRO A 154 -37.58 20.41 -18.68
N ASP A 155 -37.84 21.53 -19.36
CA ASP A 155 -38.56 21.58 -20.64
C ASP A 155 -37.67 21.26 -21.85
N GLU A 156 -36.34 21.19 -21.66
CA GLU A 156 -35.42 20.83 -22.73
C GLU A 156 -35.44 19.30 -22.95
N LYS A 157 -36.13 18.87 -24.02
CA LYS A 157 -36.14 17.46 -24.44
C LYS A 157 -34.71 16.92 -24.58
N ILE A 158 -34.43 15.79 -23.95
CA ILE A 158 -33.22 15.01 -24.20
C ILE A 158 -33.40 14.40 -25.59
N THR A 159 -32.93 15.09 -26.63
CA THR A 159 -32.78 14.47 -27.95
C THR A 159 -31.70 13.41 -27.82
N THR A 160 -32.10 12.17 -27.53
CA THR A 160 -31.33 11.02 -27.97
C THR A 160 -31.24 11.17 -29.48
N ASN A 161 -30.03 11.38 -30.02
CA ASN A 161 -29.81 11.32 -31.46
C ASN A 161 -30.11 9.87 -31.89
N THR A 162 -31.38 9.59 -32.16
CA THR A 162 -31.79 8.39 -32.86
C THR A 162 -31.30 8.58 -34.28
N ASN A 163 -30.28 7.81 -34.65
CA ASN A 163 -29.76 7.87 -36.01
C ASN A 163 -30.88 7.41 -36.96
N CYS A 164 -31.49 8.36 -37.67
CA CYS A 164 -32.44 8.08 -38.73
C CYS A 164 -31.68 7.71 -40.01
N CYS A 165 -32.21 6.75 -40.75
CA CYS A 165 -31.65 6.38 -42.05
C CYS A 165 -31.83 7.54 -43.04
N GLY A 166 -30.73 8.04 -43.62
CA GLY A 166 -30.79 9.14 -44.61
C GLY A 166 -31.47 8.80 -45.95
N GLN A 167 -31.95 7.57 -46.16
CA GLN A 167 -32.67 7.16 -47.37
C GLN A 167 -34.17 6.94 -47.15
N CYS A 168 -34.58 6.34 -46.02
CA CYS A 168 -36.00 6.11 -45.72
C CYS A 168 -36.54 6.90 -44.52
N GLY A 169 -35.67 7.63 -43.80
CA GLY A 169 -36.03 8.43 -42.64
C GLY A 169 -36.33 7.65 -41.35
N GLN A 170 -36.37 6.31 -41.39
CA GLN A 170 -36.71 5.48 -40.23
C GLN A 170 -35.52 5.30 -39.27
N GLU A 171 -35.83 5.21 -37.98
CA GLU A 171 -34.87 4.95 -36.91
C GLU A 171 -34.48 3.46 -36.84
N GLY A 172 -33.34 3.16 -36.21
CA GLY A 172 -32.91 1.78 -35.93
C GLY A 172 -31.95 1.16 -36.96
N HIS A 173 -31.70 1.84 -38.09
CA HIS A 173 -30.70 1.41 -39.07
C HIS A 173 -30.08 2.61 -39.79
N ASN A 174 -28.96 2.39 -40.49
CA ASN A 174 -28.27 3.44 -41.26
C ASN A 174 -28.51 3.27 -42.77
N ARG A 175 -28.10 4.27 -43.57
CA ARG A 175 -28.28 4.23 -45.04
C ARG A 175 -27.64 2.99 -45.69
N ARG A 176 -26.54 2.46 -45.14
CA ARG A 176 -25.86 1.28 -45.70
C ARG A 176 -26.64 -0.02 -45.52
N THR A 177 -27.45 -0.10 -44.47
CA THR A 177 -28.27 -1.28 -44.15
C THR A 177 -29.75 -1.05 -44.43
N CYS A 178 -30.07 -0.03 -45.24
CA CYS A 178 -31.44 0.31 -45.59
C CYS A 178 -31.97 -0.64 -46.67
N THR A 179 -33.12 -1.25 -46.41
CA THR A 179 -33.82 -2.13 -47.36
C THR A 179 -34.93 -1.41 -48.11
N PHE A 180 -35.02 -0.08 -48.01
CA PHE A 180 -36.01 0.72 -48.73
C PHE A 180 -35.58 0.95 -50.18
N PHE A 181 -36.37 0.42 -51.11
CA PHE A 181 -36.24 0.66 -52.53
C PHE A 181 -37.26 1.73 -52.95
N PRO A 182 -36.82 2.87 -53.52
CA PRO A 182 -37.76 3.82 -54.11
C PRO A 182 -38.49 3.14 -55.27
N LYS A 183 -39.81 3.31 -55.35
CA LYS A 183 -40.57 2.91 -56.54
C LYS A 183 -40.30 3.96 -57.60
N ASP A 184 -39.78 3.55 -58.75
CA ASP A 184 -39.63 4.43 -59.90
C ASP A 184 -41.01 4.97 -60.31
N ALA A 185 -41.07 6.27 -60.60
CA ALA A 185 -42.27 6.96 -61.08
C ALA A 185 -42.50 6.70 -62.57
#